data_AF-A0A2H0WZC6-F1
#
_entry.id   AF-A0A2H0WZC6-F1
#
_cell.length_a   1.000
_cell.length_b   1.000
_cell.length_c   1.000
_cell.angle_alpha   90.00
_cell.angle_beta   90.00
_cell.angle_gamma   90.00
#
_symmetry.space_group_name_H-M   'P 1'
#
loop_
_entity.id
_entity.type
_entity.pdbx_description
1 polymer ?
#
loop_
_entity_poly.entity_id
_entity_poly.type
_entity_poly.pdbx_seq_one_letter_code
_entity_poly.pdbx_strand_id
1 'polypeptide(L)'
;MNQKRTELNARLENLQEELRVLEEQRESLQAQISQSSEEDYLEQEARERFNLKKPGEEVVTILPSGEEEVKQEESFWQKIWNKIKF
;
A
#
# COMPACT_ATOMS: atom_id res chain seq x y z
N MET A 1 4.82 41.71 38.76
CA MET A 1 5.61 41.72 37.51
C MET A 1 6.09 40.33 37.06
N ASN A 2 6.16 39.30 37.94
CA ASN A 2 6.67 37.97 37.58
C ASN A 2 5.64 36.98 36.98
N GLN A 3 4.35 37.11 37.29
CA GLN A 3 3.31 36.17 36.83
C GLN A 3 3.15 36.12 35.30
N LYS A 4 3.27 37.28 34.63
CA LYS A 4 3.17 37.36 33.17
C LYS A 4 4.36 36.69 32.48
N ARG A 5 5.55 36.77 33.10
CA ARG A 5 6.76 36.08 32.59
C ARG A 5 6.65 34.57 32.75
N THR A 6 6.15 34.10 33.90
CA THR A 6 5.95 32.66 34.13
C THR A 6 4.91 32.07 33.20
N GLU A 7 3.81 32.79 32.94
CA GLU A 7 2.79 32.35 31.97
C GLU A 7 3.34 32.28 30.54
N LEU A 8 4.11 33.29 30.11
CA LEU A 8 4.72 33.30 28.79
C LEU A 8 5.77 32.19 28.63
N ASN A 9 6.55 31.90 29.68
CA ASN A 9 7.52 30.81 29.66
C ASN A 9 6.82 29.44 29.56
N ALA A 10 5.75 29.22 30.32
CA ALA A 10 4.97 27.97 30.24
C ALA A 10 4.35 27.77 28.85
N ARG A 11 3.87 28.86 28.23
CA ARG A 11 3.38 28.81 26.84
C ARG A 11 4.52 28.49 25.87
N LEU A 12 5.70 29.07 26.06
CA LEU A 12 6.88 28.79 25.24
C LEU A 12 7.28 27.32 25.31
N GLU A 13 7.33 26.75 26.51
CA GLU A 13 7.66 25.34 26.73
C GLU A 13 6.63 24.41 26.06
N ASN A 14 5.34 24.69 26.21
CA ASN A 14 4.30 23.91 25.53
C ASN A 14 4.42 23.99 24.01
N LEU A 15 4.63 25.20 23.46
CA LEU A 15 4.79 25.36 22.02
C LEU A 15 6.05 24.66 21.50
N GLN A 16 7.14 24.64 22.26
CA GLN A 16 8.35 23.91 21.89
C GLN A 16 8.12 22.39 21.86
N GLU A 17 7.38 21.86 22.82
CA GLU A 17 7.07 20.43 22.82
C GLU A 17 6.11 20.05 21.69
N GLU A 18 5.09 20.88 21.41
CA GLU A 18 4.21 20.68 20.25
C GLU A 18 5.00 20.69 18.93
N LEU A 19 5.98 21.59 18.80
CA LEU A 19 6.84 21.68 17.62
C LEU A 19 7.69 20.41 17.47
N ARG A 20 8.28 19.94 18.57
CA ARG A 20 9.07 18.69 18.60
C ARG A 20 8.24 17.48 18.15
N VAL A 21 7.03 17.34 18.69
CA VAL A 21 6.11 16.25 18.32
C VAL A 21 5.72 16.33 16.84
N LEU A 22 5.43 17.52 16.33
CA LEU A 22 5.08 17.71 14.92
C LEU A 22 6.26 17.43 13.97
N GLU A 23 7.48 17.77 14.37
CA GLU A 23 8.68 17.43 13.60
C GLU A 23 8.93 15.92 13.54
N GLU A 24 8.80 15.21 14.67
CA GLU A 24 8.88 13.74 14.71
C GLU A 24 7.82 13.09 13.83
N GLN A 25 6.57 13.59 13.87
CA GLN A 25 5.49 13.09 13.02
C GLN A 25 5.77 13.34 11.53
N ARG A 26 6.27 14.53 11.18
CA ARG A 26 6.64 14.87 9.80
C ARG A 26 7.72 13.92 9.30
N GLU A 27 8.76 13.67 10.09
CA GLU A 27 9.86 12.77 9.70
C GLU A 27 9.39 11.33 9.52
N SER A 28 8.56 10.82 10.44
CA SER A 28 7.94 9.50 10.32
C SER A 28 7.09 9.36 9.05
N LEU A 29 6.25 10.37 8.75
CA LEU A 29 5.43 10.38 7.54
C LEU A 29 6.28 10.46 6.27
N GLN A 30 7.35 11.27 6.27
CA GLN A 30 8.26 11.40 5.13
C GLN A 30 8.99 10.07 4.85
N ALA A 31 9.39 9.34 5.89
CA ALA A 31 9.99 8.01 5.75
C ALA A 31 9.01 6.99 5.17
N GLN A 32 7.75 7.00 5.61
CA GLN A 32 6.69 6.14 5.08
C GLN A 32 6.35 6.45 3.63
N ILE A 33 6.27 7.74 3.26
CA ILE A 33 6.05 8.16 1.87
C ILE A 33 7.19 7.63 0.99
N SER A 34 8.44 7.76 1.45
CA SER A 34 9.61 7.28 0.71
C SER A 34 9.51 5.77 0.43
N GLN A 35 9.12 4.96 1.42
CA GLN A 35 8.89 3.51 1.23
C GLN A 35 7.72 3.22 0.27
N SER A 36 6.63 4.00 0.33
CA SER A 36 5.48 3.81 -0.56
C SER A 36 5.75 4.22 -2.02
N SER A 37 6.71 5.13 -2.24
CA SER A 37 7.11 5.61 -3.56
C SER A 37 8.13 4.73 -4.27
N GLU A 38 8.67 3.72 -3.59
CA GLU A 38 9.53 2.72 -4.20
C GLU A 38 8.71 1.85 -5.16
N GLU A 39 9.17 1.69 -6.40
CA GLU A 39 8.53 0.87 -7.44
C GLU A 39 8.21 -0.56 -6.95
N ASP A 40 9.04 -1.07 -6.05
CA ASP A 40 8.89 -2.39 -5.44
C ASP A 40 7.60 -2.51 -4.60
N TYR A 41 7.22 -1.45 -3.88
CA TYR A 41 5.98 -1.44 -3.09
C TYR A 41 4.75 -1.45 -4.00
N LEU A 42 4.76 -0.66 -5.07
CA LEU A 42 3.69 -0.64 -6.07
C LEU A 42 3.58 -1.98 -6.79
N GLU A 43 4.71 -2.61 -7.13
CA GLU A 43 4.72 -3.93 -7.74
C GLU A 43 4.17 -5.00 -6.79
N GLN A 44 4.57 -4.97 -5.51
CA GLN A 44 4.07 -5.90 -4.51
C GLN A 44 2.55 -5.78 -4.35
N GLU A 45 2.03 -4.56 -4.18
CA GLU A 45 0.59 -4.31 -4.03
C GLU A 45 -0.19 -4.73 -5.30
N ALA A 46 0.37 -4.48 -6.49
CA ALA A 46 -0.20 -4.93 -7.77
C ALA A 46 -0.31 -6.46 -7.87
N ARG A 47 0.71 -7.18 -7.39
CA ARG A 47 0.74 -8.65 -7.36
C ARG A 47 -0.23 -9.20 -6.32
N GLU A 48 -0.22 -8.67 -5.10
CA GLU A 48 -1.00 -9.20 -3.98
C GLU A 48 -2.50 -8.88 -4.07
N ARG A 49 -2.86 -7.63 -4.39
CA ARG A 49 -4.27 -7.19 -4.39
C ARG A 49 -4.98 -7.42 -5.71
N PHE A 50 -4.25 -7.29 -6.82
CA PHE A 50 -4.84 -7.29 -8.15
C PHE A 50 -4.43 -8.52 -8.98
N ASN A 51 -3.59 -9.42 -8.43
CA ASN A 51 -3.06 -10.61 -9.13
C ASN A 51 -2.42 -10.27 -10.48
N LEU A 52 -1.82 -9.08 -10.58
CA LEU A 52 -1.16 -8.63 -11.81
C LEU A 52 0.23 -9.27 -11.91
N LYS A 53 0.68 -9.48 -13.15
CA LYS A 53 1.99 -10.08 -13.46
C LYS A 53 2.63 -9.38 -14.64
N LYS A 54 3.96 -9.43 -14.72
CA LYS A 54 4.68 -8.89 -15.88
C LYS A 54 4.50 -9.81 -17.10
N PRO A 55 4.61 -9.28 -18.32
CA PRO A 55 4.56 -10.09 -19.54
C PRO A 55 5.66 -11.16 -19.50
N GLY A 56 5.28 -12.44 -19.68
CA GLY A 56 6.20 -13.58 -19.64
C GLY A 56 6.28 -14.31 -18.29
N GLU A 57 5.61 -13.83 -17.24
CA GLU A 57 5.52 -14.54 -15.95
C GLU A 57 4.34 -15.55 -15.93
N GLU A 58 4.53 -16.70 -15.26
CA GLU A 58 3.48 -17.68 -14.97
C GLU A 58 3.15 -17.67 -13.47
N VAL A 59 1.85 -17.68 -13.13
CA VAL A 59 1.36 -17.67 -11.74
C VAL A 59 0.72 -19.03 -11.47
N VAL A 60 1.14 -19.71 -10.41
CA VAL A 60 0.64 -21.04 -10.01
C VAL A 60 -0.11 -20.91 -8.70
N THR A 61 -1.42 -21.22 -8.71
CA THR A 61 -2.24 -21.30 -7.49
C THR A 61 -2.29 -22.75 -7.03
N ILE A 62 -1.78 -23.02 -5.82
CA ILE A 62 -1.85 -24.35 -5.22
C ILE A 62 -3.18 -24.45 -4.49
N LEU A 63 -4.08 -25.29 -5.00
CA LEU A 63 -5.34 -25.62 -4.33
C LEU A 63 -5.08 -26.75 -3.31
N PRO A 64 -5.71 -26.71 -2.12
CA PRO A 64 -5.62 -27.81 -1.17
C PRO A 64 -6.17 -29.08 -1.82
N SER A 65 -5.49 -30.21 -1.59
CA SER A 65 -5.81 -31.50 -2.20
C SER A 65 -7.15 -32.03 -1.70
N GLY A 66 -8.22 -31.64 -2.38
CA GLY A 66 -9.51 -32.31 -2.42
C GLY A 66 -9.81 -32.60 -3.89
N GLU A 67 -9.98 -33.87 -4.21
CA GLU A 67 -10.28 -34.38 -5.54
C GLU A 67 -11.42 -33.60 -6.20
N GLU A 68 -11.19 -33.05 -7.38
CA GLU A 68 -12.19 -32.99 -8.45
C GLU A 68 -11.47 -32.72 -9.79
N GLU A 69 -11.76 -33.58 -10.76
CA GLU A 69 -11.18 -33.59 -12.10
C GLU A 69 -11.30 -32.21 -12.77
N VAL A 70 -10.17 -31.65 -13.20
CA VAL A 70 -10.15 -30.46 -14.04
C VAL A 70 -10.69 -30.85 -15.42
N LYS A 71 -12.01 -30.83 -15.58
CA LYS A 71 -12.64 -30.68 -16.90
C LYS A 71 -12.16 -29.33 -17.43
N GLN A 72 -11.45 -29.36 -18.56
CA GLN A 72 -11.11 -28.18 -19.33
C GLN A 72 -12.41 -27.51 -19.80
N GLU A 73 -13.04 -26.71 -18.94
CA GLU A 73 -14.09 -25.81 -19.37
C GLU A 73 -13.43 -24.62 -20.07
N GLU A 74 -13.72 -24.50 -21.37
CA GLU A 74 -13.28 -23.39 -22.20
C GLU A 74 -13.44 -22.06 -21.46
N SER A 75 -12.32 -21.34 -21.34
CA SER A 75 -12.23 -20.10 -20.60
C SER A 75 -13.25 -19.10 -21.15
N PHE A 76 -14.04 -18.52 -20.25
CA PHE A 76 -15.05 -17.50 -20.54
C PHE A 76 -14.51 -16.37 -21.46
N TRP A 77 -13.20 -16.09 -21.36
CA TRP A 77 -12.48 -15.14 -22.20
C TRP A 77 -12.28 -15.60 -23.65
N GLN A 78 -12.11 -16.89 -23.91
CA GLN A 78 -12.02 -17.46 -25.26
C GLN A 78 -13.36 -17.33 -26.00
N LYS A 79 -14.48 -17.54 -25.30
CA LYS A 79 -15.83 -17.35 -25.86
C LYS A 79 -16.13 -15.88 -26.19
N ILE A 80 -15.70 -14.96 -25.34
CA ILE A 80 -15.86 -13.52 -25.57
C ILE A 80 -15.01 -13.04 -26.76
N TRP A 81 -13.75 -13.50 -26.88
CA TRP A 81 -12.87 -13.17 -28.01
C TRP A 81 -13.41 -13.65 -29.35
N ASN A 82 -13.94 -14.88 -29.41
CA ASN A 82 -14.51 -15.43 -30.64
C ASN A 82 -15.77 -14.65 -31.10
N LYS A 83 -16.54 -14.09 -30.17
CA LYS A 83 -17.75 -13.30 -30.47
C LYS A 83 -17.45 -11.86 -30.91
N ILE A 84 -16.29 -11.32 -30.58
CA ILE A 84 -15.87 -9.96 -31.00
C ILE A 84 -15.20 -9.99 -32.38
N LYS A 85 -14.71 -11.15 -32.83
CA LYS A 85 -13.99 -11.30 -34.10
C LYS A 85 -14.88 -11.68 -35.30
N PHE A 86 -16.20 -11.75 -35.15
CA PHE A 86 -17.14 -11.95 -36.27
C PHE A 86 -18.56 -11.47 -35.93
#